data_AF-A0A660ZC36-F1
#
_entry.id   AF-A0A660ZC36-F1
#
_cell.length_a   1.000
_cell.length_b   1.000
_cell.length_c   1.000
_cell.angle_alpha   90.00
_cell.angle_beta   90.00
_cell.angle_gamma   90.00
#
_symmetry.space_group_name_H-M   'P 1'
#
loop_
_entity.id
_entity.type
_entity.pdbx_description
1 polymer ?
#
loop_
_entity_poly.entity_id
_entity_poly.type
_entity_poly.pdbx_seq_one_letter_code
_entity_poly.pdbx_strand_id
1 'polypeptide(L)' 'MQIFGKFATKNIVYVTNRQQLEAYLRGEDLRVGQLEGVEEGQVIVKWNDDVLGSAVYRNGKLKNQLPKGRRVLGARR' A
#
# COMPACT_ATOMS: atom_id res chain seq x y z
N MET A 1 -6.14 0.99 11.35
CA MET A 1 -5.65 -0.27 10.74
C MET A 1 -5.07 -1.29 11.73
N GLN A 2 -4.92 -1.02 13.03
CA GLN A 2 -4.36 -2.03 13.95
C GLN A 2 -5.39 -3.04 14.48
N ILE A 3 -6.69 -2.75 14.43
CA ILE A 3 -7.72 -3.61 15.05
C ILE A 3 -8.35 -4.58 14.04
N PHE A 4 -8.58 -4.16 12.78
CA PHE A 4 -9.34 -4.93 11.79
C PHE A 4 -8.56 -5.32 10.51
N GLY A 5 -7.30 -4.91 10.35
CA GLY A 5 -6.54 -5.14 9.11
C GLY A 5 -6.38 -6.61 8.72
N LYS A 6 -6.35 -7.52 9.71
CA LYS A 6 -6.22 -8.97 9.48
C LYS A 6 -7.52 -9.66 9.02
N PHE A 7 -8.67 -9.03 9.18
CA PHE A 7 -9.99 -9.60 8.82
C PHE A 7 -10.64 -8.90 7.61
N ALA A 8 -10.08 -7.76 7.18
CA ALA A 8 -10.59 -7.06 6.02
C ALA A 8 -10.24 -7.86 4.75
N THR A 9 -11.26 -8.51 4.20
CA THR A 9 -11.20 -9.28 2.94
C THR A 9 -11.57 -8.44 1.72
N LYS A 10 -12.05 -7.21 1.94
CA LYS A 10 -12.43 -6.25 0.89
C LYS A 10 -11.36 -5.16 0.78
N ASN A 11 -11.13 -4.68 -0.44
CA ASN A 11 -10.22 -3.57 -0.75
C ASN A 11 -8.75 -3.81 -0.32
N ILE A 12 -8.22 -4.99 -0.69
CA ILE A 12 -6.79 -5.31 -0.59
C ILE A 12 -6.14 -5.02 -1.94
N VAL A 13 -5.02 -4.31 -1.93
CA VAL A 13 -4.19 -4.08 -3.11
C VAL A 13 -2.82 -4.70 -2.88
N TYR A 14 -2.42 -5.58 -3.79
CA TYR A 14 -1.11 -6.22 -3.76
C TYR A 14 -0.13 -5.38 -4.59
N VAL A 15 0.99 -5.01 -3.99
CA VAL A 15 2.16 -4.60 -4.77
C VAL A 15 2.80 -5.85 -5.36
N THR A 16 3.12 -5.83 -6.66
CA THR A 16 3.47 -7.05 -7.41
C THR A 16 4.93 -7.13 -7.82
N ASN A 17 5.66 -6.01 -7.74
CA ASN A 17 7.10 -5.99 -7.98
C ASN A 17 7.88 -5.25 -6.89
N ARG A 18 9.19 -5.50 -6.88
CA ARG A 18 10.11 -4.95 -5.89
C ARG A 18 10.22 -3.43 -5.96
N GLN A 19 10.10 -2.84 -7.15
CA GLN A 19 10.15 -1.38 -7.29
C GLN A 19 8.97 -0.70 -6.59
N GLN A 20 7.76 -1.26 -6.73
CA GLN A 20 6.56 -0.79 -6.04
C GLN A 20 6.66 -0.97 -4.52
N LEU A 21 7.19 -2.12 -4.07
CA LEU A 21 7.44 -2.37 -2.66
C LEU A 21 8.38 -1.31 -2.07
N GLU A 22 9.53 -1.08 -2.68
CA GLU A 22 10.52 -0.12 -2.22
C GLU A 22 9.99 1.32 -2.24
N ALA A 23 9.29 1.72 -3.32
CA ALA A 23 8.63 3.02 -3.40
C ALA A 23 7.59 3.21 -2.28
N TYR A 24 6.73 2.20 -2.05
CA TYR A 24 5.72 2.27 -0.98
C TYR A 24 6.36 2.36 0.41
N LEU A 25 7.40 1.57 0.69
CA LEU A 25 8.12 1.61 1.98
C LEU A 25 8.85 2.93 2.21
N ARG A 26 9.29 3.63 1.14
CA ARG A 26 9.82 5.00 1.22
C ARG A 26 8.74 6.07 1.44
N GLY A 27 7.46 5.68 1.41
CA GLY A 27 6.33 6.59 1.58
C GLY A 27 5.90 7.28 0.29
N GLU A 28 6.30 6.77 -0.87
CA GLU A 28 5.89 7.28 -2.18
C GLU A 28 4.49 6.79 -2.54
N ASP A 29 3.79 7.61 -3.33
CA ASP A 29 2.53 7.21 -3.95
C ASP A 29 2.78 6.27 -5.13
N LEU A 30 1.90 5.30 -5.35
CA LEU A 30 2.02 4.36 -6.47
C LEU A 30 0.94 4.62 -7.52
N ARG A 31 1.30 4.49 -8.81
CA ARG A 31 0.34 4.44 -9.91
C ARG A 31 0.13 2.99 -10.31
N VAL A 32 -1.09 2.50 -10.12
CA VAL A 32 -1.44 1.08 -10.27
C VAL A 32 -2.50 0.85 -11.35
N GLY A 33 -3.08 1.92 -11.91
CA GLY A 33 -4.15 1.81 -12.90
C GLY A 33 -5.47 1.36 -12.27
N GLN A 34 -6.45 1.05 -13.11
CA GLN A 34 -7.74 0.52 -12.65
C GLN A 34 -7.55 -0.89 -12.12
N LEU A 35 -7.98 -1.13 -10.88
CA LEU A 35 -7.95 -2.44 -10.24
C LEU A 35 -9.35 -3.04 -10.23
N GLU A 36 -9.48 -4.22 -10.81
CA GLU A 36 -10.75 -4.95 -10.83
C GLU A 36 -11.14 -5.41 -9.42
N GLY A 37 -12.40 -5.21 -9.04
CA GLY A 37 -12.92 -5.62 -7.73
C GLY A 37 -12.42 -4.78 -6.53
N VAL A 38 -11.73 -3.67 -6.77
CA VAL A 38 -11.28 -2.73 -5.72
C VAL A 38 -12.03 -1.42 -5.85
N GLU A 39 -12.75 -1.05 -4.80
CA GLU A 39 -13.47 0.22 -4.74
C GLU A 39 -12.51 1.38 -4.40
N GLU A 40 -12.84 2.59 -4.87
CA GLU A 40 -12.14 3.79 -4.43
C GLU A 40 -12.31 4.00 -2.92
N GLY A 41 -11.24 4.49 -2.28
CA GLY A 41 -11.24 4.78 -0.85
C GLY A 41 -10.08 4.10 -0.12
N GLN A 42 -10.31 3.74 1.14
CA GLN A 42 -9.26 3.15 1.98
C GLN A 42 -9.00 1.70 1.60
N VAL A 43 -7.72 1.38 1.35
CA VAL A 43 -7.26 0.05 0.99
C VAL A 43 -6.14 -0.42 1.91
N ILE A 44 -6.02 -1.73 2.07
CA ILE A 44 -4.85 -2.38 2.67
C ILE A 44 -3.84 -2.63 1.56
N VAL A 45 -2.58 -2.28 1.80
CA VAL A 45 -1.49 -2.61 0.87
C VAL A 45 -0.72 -3.81 1.40
N LYS A 46 -0.60 -4.85 0.58
CA LYS A 46 0.12 -6.09 0.90
C LYS A 46 1.24 -6.39 -0.07
N TRP A 47 2.25 -7.10 0.41
CA TRP A 47 3.28 -7.77 -0.38
C TRP A 47 3.31 -9.23 0.05
N ASN A 48 3.01 -10.16 -0.87
CA ASN A 48 2.72 -11.55 -0.52
C ASN A 48 1.67 -11.62 0.61
N ASP A 49 1.97 -12.32 1.70
CA ASP A 49 1.10 -12.46 2.87
C ASP A 49 1.26 -11.32 3.89
N ASP A 50 2.24 -10.43 3.71
CA ASP A 50 2.57 -9.37 4.66
C ASP A 50 1.75 -8.10 4.42
N VAL A 51 1.18 -7.55 5.50
CA VAL A 51 0.53 -6.24 5.49
C VAL A 51 1.58 -5.14 5.63
N LEU A 52 1.76 -4.34 4.58
CA LEU A 52 2.69 -3.22 4.58
C LEU A 52 2.10 -1.98 5.27
N GLY A 53 0.81 -1.73 5.06
CA GLY A 53 0.14 -0.52 5.55
C GLY A 53 -1.21 -0.25 4.88
N SER A 54 -1.57 1.03 4.81
CA SER A 54 -2.78 1.50 4.15
C SER A 54 -2.51 2.59 3.11
N ALA A 55 -3.42 2.72 2.16
CA ALA A 55 -3.41 3.78 1.17
C ALA A 55 -4.84 4.22 0.85
N VAL A 56 -4.98 5.40 0.25
CA VAL A 56 -6.22 5.78 -0.41
C VAL A 56 -6.09 5.47 -1.89
N TYR A 57 -6.87 4.53 -2.39
CA TYR A 57 -7.00 4.24 -3.81
C TYR A 57 -8.01 5.22 -4.44
N ARG A 58 -7.57 5.96 -5.46
CA ARG A 58 -8.42 6.89 -6.21
C ARG A 58 -7.84 7.12 -7.59
N ASN A 59 -8.66 7.05 -8.65
CA ASN A 59 -8.26 7.32 -10.03
C ASN A 59 -6.99 6.55 -10.46
N GLY A 60 -6.89 5.27 -10.09
CA GLY A 60 -5.74 4.43 -10.43
C GLY A 60 -4.44 4.75 -9.68
N LYS A 61 -4.52 5.50 -8.58
CA LYS A 61 -3.39 5.90 -7.75
C LYS A 61 -3.60 5.47 -6.30
N LEU A 62 -2.57 4.92 -5.67
CA LEU A 62 -2.48 4.67 -4.24
C LEU A 62 -1.76 5.83 -3.56
N LYS A 63 -2.51 6.62 -2.78
CA LYS A 63 -1.94 7.67 -1.93
C LYS A 63 -1.45 7.06 -0.62
N ASN A 64 -0.14 7.12 -0.39
CA ASN A 64 0.52 6.43 0.69
C ASN A 64 0.16 7.05 2.06
N GLN A 65 -0.21 6.20 3.03
CA GLN A 65 -0.51 6.63 4.40
C GLN A 65 0.44 6.02 5.45
N LEU A 66 1.57 5.46 5.01
CA LEU A 66 2.59 4.94 5.89
C LEU A 66 3.16 6.08 6.76
N PRO A 67 3.09 5.98 8.10
CA PRO A 67 3.61 6.98 9.01
C PRO A 67 5.09 7.25 8.73
N LYS A 68 5.51 8.52 8.78
CA LYS A 68 6.90 8.92 8.45
C LYS A 68 7.95 8.10 9.21
N GLY A 69 7.75 7.87 10.50
CA GLY A 69 8.67 7.07 11.33
C GLY A 69 8.69 5.56 11.03
N ARG A 70 7.79 5.06 10.20
CA ARG A 70 7.77 3.67 9.71
C ARG A 70 8.29 3.53 8.28
N ARG A 71 8.67 4.64 7.65
CA ARG A 71 9.22 4.61 6.28
C ARG A 71 10.64 4.10 6.34
N VAL A 72 10.95 3.16 5.45
CA VAL A 72 12.31 2.68 5.28
C VAL A 72 13.02 3.70 4.38
N LEU A 73 13.68 4.67 5.01
CA LEU A 73 14.67 5.50 4.31
C LEU A 73 15.87 4.59 4.07
N GLY A 74 16.08 4.17 2.83
CA GLY A 74 17.19 3.28 2.48
C GLY A 74 18.47 3.77 3.15
N ALA A 75 19.16 2.88 3.87
CA ALA A 75 20.47 3.16 4.42
C ALA A 75 21.33 3.71 3.28
N ARG A 76 21.94 4.89 3.48
CA ARG A 76 23.00 5.37 2.61
C ARG A 76 24.05 4.26 2.56
N ARG A 77 24.21 3.63 1.40
CA ARG A 77 25.44 2.90 1.11
C ARG A 77 26.58 3.90 0.97
#